data_AF-A0A936DS47-F1
#
_entry.id   AF-A0A936DS47-F1
#
_cell.length_a   1.000
_cell.length_b   1.000
_cell.length_c   1.000
_cell.angle_alpha   90.00
_cell.angle_beta   90.00
_cell.angle_gamma   90.00
#
_symmetry.space_group_name_H-M   'P 1'
#
loop_
_entity.id
_entity.type
_entity.pdbx_description
1 polymer ?
#
loop_
_entity_poly.entity_id
_entity_poly.type
_entity_poly.pdbx_seq_one_letter_code
_entity_poly.pdbx_strand_id
1 'polypeptide(L)'
;MNTADPGFDISSLPDVELTEAALLGAARAKTGLSDFGDEADWKEGFTLLLQGLNEEAMLNKVGRIIAFGEMLRHLENRLRVTDDITRHPEILQVKIGSRSS
;
A
#
# COMPACT_ATOMS: atom_id res chain seq x y z
N MET A 1 16.08 13.20 -39.79
CA MET A 1 16.31 12.93 -38.36
C MET A 1 15.42 13.87 -37.56
N ASN A 2 14.23 13.40 -37.17
CA ASN A 2 13.48 13.94 -36.03
C ASN A 2 12.49 12.86 -35.57
N THR A 3 12.92 12.02 -34.64
CA THR A 3 12.11 10.99 -33.99
C THR A 3 11.41 11.64 -32.80
N ALA A 4 10.18 12.11 -33.00
CA ALA A 4 9.28 12.34 -31.88
C ALA A 4 8.79 10.96 -31.42
N ASP A 5 9.35 10.49 -30.31
CA ASP A 5 8.78 9.41 -29.49
C ASP A 5 7.30 9.75 -29.22
N PRO A 6 6.31 8.85 -29.46
CA PRO A 6 4.93 9.15 -29.13
C PRO A 6 4.81 9.21 -27.61
N GLY A 7 4.97 10.44 -27.10
CA GLY A 7 5.08 10.74 -25.69
C GLY A 7 3.93 10.15 -24.89
N PHE A 8 4.30 9.57 -23.74
CA PHE A 8 3.36 9.05 -22.75
C PHE A 8 2.27 10.08 -22.42
N ASP A 9 1.02 9.76 -22.77
CA ASP A 9 -0.13 10.63 -22.52
C ASP A 9 -0.64 10.43 -21.08
N ILE A 10 -0.23 11.33 -20.19
CA ILE A 10 -0.64 11.36 -18.78
C ILE A 10 -2.16 11.51 -18.63
N SER A 11 -2.85 12.15 -19.58
CA SER A 11 -4.29 12.37 -19.50
C SER A 11 -5.10 11.08 -19.62
N SER A 12 -4.57 10.09 -20.34
CA SER A 12 -5.17 8.76 -20.54
C SER A 12 -5.09 7.84 -19.32
N LEU A 13 -4.28 8.18 -18.32
CA LEU A 13 -4.12 7.36 -17.13
C LEU A 13 -5.42 7.35 -16.30
N PRO A 14 -5.70 6.28 -15.54
CA PRO A 14 -6.82 6.29 -14.60
C PRO A 14 -6.54 7.27 -13.45
N ASP A 15 -7.58 7.92 -12.96
CA ASP A 15 -7.50 8.62 -11.68
C ASP A 15 -7.59 7.60 -10.54
N VAL A 16 -6.79 7.82 -9.50
CA VAL A 16 -6.77 6.98 -8.31
C VAL A 16 -7.07 7.80 -7.06
N GLU A 17 -7.86 7.19 -6.18
CA GLU A 17 -8.22 7.76 -4.90
C GLU A 17 -7.29 7.22 -3.81
N LEU A 18 -6.56 8.12 -3.15
CA LEU A 18 -5.74 7.81 -1.97
C LEU A 18 -6.62 7.90 -0.72
N THR A 19 -7.66 7.07 -0.65
CA THR A 19 -8.58 6.96 0.49
C THR A 19 -8.45 5.59 1.14
N GLU A 20 -8.76 5.49 2.43
CA GLU A 20 -8.77 4.20 3.13
C GLU A 20 -9.72 3.21 2.44
N ALA A 21 -10.92 3.65 2.09
CA ALA A 21 -11.92 2.79 1.47
C ALA A 21 -11.41 2.20 0.14
N ALA A 22 -10.82 3.02 -0.73
CA ALA A 22 -10.29 2.58 -2.02
C ALA A 22 -9.13 1.59 -1.85
N LEU A 23 -8.17 1.91 -0.96
CA LEU A 23 -6.98 1.11 -0.75
C LEU A 23 -7.25 -0.21 -0.02
N LEU A 24 -8.07 -0.18 1.04
CA LEU A 24 -8.48 -1.38 1.77
C LEU A 24 -9.37 -2.28 0.91
N GLY A 25 -10.28 -1.68 0.14
CA GLY A 25 -11.12 -2.41 -0.82
C GLY A 25 -10.28 -3.11 -1.90
N ALA A 26 -9.33 -2.39 -2.51
CA ALA A 26 -8.43 -2.95 -3.51
C ALA A 26 -7.54 -4.08 -2.94
N ALA A 27 -7.01 -3.91 -1.73
CA ALA A 27 -6.19 -4.93 -1.08
C ALA A 27 -6.99 -6.21 -0.82
N ARG A 28 -8.22 -6.08 -0.32
CA ARG A 28 -9.16 -7.21 -0.15
C ARG A 28 -9.44 -7.92 -1.46
N ALA A 29 -9.80 -7.16 -2.50
CA ALA A 29 -10.13 -7.71 -3.81
C ALA A 29 -8.97 -8.49 -4.44
N LYS A 30 -7.73 -8.00 -4.27
CA LYS A 30 -6.53 -8.64 -4.84
C LYS A 30 -6.05 -9.88 -4.09
N THR A 31 -6.24 -9.91 -2.78
CA THR A 31 -5.72 -11.00 -1.93
C THR A 31 -6.78 -12.05 -1.61
N GLY A 32 -8.06 -11.70 -1.63
CA GLY A 32 -9.15 -12.51 -1.09
C GLY A 32 -9.19 -12.53 0.44
N LEU A 33 -8.34 -11.75 1.11
CA LEU A 33 -8.22 -11.67 2.56
C LEU A 33 -8.83 -10.38 3.09
N SER A 34 -9.29 -10.37 4.34
CA SER A 34 -9.95 -9.20 4.94
C SER A 34 -9.46 -8.80 6.33
N ASP A 35 -8.63 -9.64 6.96
CA ASP A 35 -8.11 -9.41 8.29
C ASP A 35 -6.76 -8.66 8.23
N PHE A 36 -6.79 -7.38 8.59
CA PHE A 36 -5.60 -6.54 8.67
C PHE A 36 -4.96 -6.57 10.08
N GLY A 37 -5.39 -7.46 10.97
CA GLY A 37 -4.97 -7.47 12.37
C GLY A 37 -5.51 -6.27 13.15
N ASP A 38 -4.96 -6.01 14.35
CA ASP A 38 -5.41 -4.93 15.22
C ASP A 38 -5.22 -3.56 14.53
N GLU A 39 -6.30 -2.80 14.37
CA GLU A 39 -6.28 -1.48 13.73
C GLU A 39 -5.52 -0.45 14.57
N ALA A 40 -5.47 -0.62 15.90
CA ALA A 40 -4.78 0.30 16.80
C ALA A 40 -3.27 0.39 16.50
N ASP A 41 -2.68 -0.66 15.91
CA ASP A 41 -1.24 -0.74 15.64
C ASP A 41 -0.77 0.05 14.41
N TRP A 42 -1.67 0.42 13.49
CA TRP A 42 -1.25 0.93 12.17
C TRP A 42 -2.19 1.93 11.53
N LYS A 43 -3.49 1.89 11.84
CA LYS A 43 -4.50 2.59 11.05
C LYS A 43 -4.37 4.10 11.16
N GLU A 44 -4.12 4.64 12.36
CA GLU A 44 -3.90 6.07 12.56
C GLU A 44 -2.74 6.61 11.70
N GLY A 45 -1.58 5.94 11.74
CA GLY A 45 -0.43 6.34 10.93
C GLY A 45 -0.70 6.25 9.43
N PHE A 46 -1.48 5.26 9.00
CA PHE A 46 -1.91 5.14 7.61
C PHE A 46 -2.86 6.26 7.20
N THR A 47 -3.85 6.60 8.03
CA THR A 47 -4.77 7.73 7.79
C THR A 47 -4.01 9.04 7.65
N LEU A 48 -3.06 9.31 8.57
CA LEU A 48 -2.22 10.51 8.53
C LEU A 48 -1.33 10.56 7.28
N LEU A 49 -0.74 9.41 6.89
CA LEU A 49 0.04 9.32 5.66
C LEU A 49 -0.82 9.64 4.43
N LEU A 50 -2.04 9.08 4.33
CA LEU A 50 -2.96 9.40 3.24
C LEU A 50 -3.35 10.88 3.23
N GLN A 51 -3.55 11.49 4.39
CA GLN A 51 -3.82 12.92 4.49
C GLN A 51 -2.65 13.74 3.93
N GLY A 52 -1.41 13.49 4.37
CA GLY A 52 -0.23 14.17 3.87
C GLY A 52 -0.01 13.99 2.36
N LEU A 53 -0.28 12.78 1.83
CA LEU A 53 -0.20 12.51 0.40
C LEU A 53 -1.25 13.28 -0.42
N ASN A 54 -2.43 13.52 0.14
CA ASN A 54 -3.50 14.27 -0.55
C ASN A 54 -3.34 15.79 -0.41
N GLU A 55 -2.92 16.27 0.76
CA GLU A 55 -2.97 17.70 1.10
C GLU A 55 -1.62 18.40 0.92
N GLU A 56 -0.51 17.73 1.23
CA GLU A 56 0.80 18.37 1.37
C GLU A 56 1.79 17.97 0.26
N ALA A 57 1.71 16.74 -0.24
CA ALA A 57 2.71 16.18 -1.16
C ALA A 57 2.67 16.73 -2.60
N MET A 58 1.67 17.56 -2.95
CA MET A 58 1.49 18.16 -4.27
C MET A 58 1.63 17.16 -5.44
N LEU A 59 1.11 15.94 -5.25
CA LEU A 59 1.26 14.86 -6.24
C LEU A 59 0.49 15.15 -7.52
N ASN A 60 1.18 15.02 -8.66
CA ASN A 60 0.53 14.94 -9.96
C ASN A 60 -0.07 13.54 -10.18
N LYS A 61 -0.78 13.35 -11.30
CA LYS A 61 -1.48 12.10 -11.63
C LYS A 61 -0.59 10.86 -11.57
N VAL A 62 0.63 10.94 -12.10
CA VAL A 62 1.61 9.84 -12.05
C VAL A 62 2.04 9.56 -10.61
N GLY A 63 2.33 10.63 -9.84
CA GLY A 63 2.69 10.51 -8.42
C GLY A 63 1.60 9.83 -7.59
N ARG A 64 0.32 10.16 -7.85
CA ARG A 64 -0.81 9.51 -7.18
C ARG A 64 -0.90 8.01 -7.50
N ILE A 65 -0.68 7.61 -8.75
CA ILE A 65 -0.69 6.21 -9.17
C ILE A 65 0.44 5.43 -8.48
N ILE A 66 1.64 6.00 -8.41
CA ILE A 66 2.77 5.40 -7.71
C ILE A 66 2.43 5.24 -6.22
N ALA A 67 1.99 6.32 -5.56
CA ALA A 67 1.61 6.28 -4.15
C ALA A 67 0.52 5.24 -3.86
N PHE A 68 -0.51 5.16 -4.70
CA PHE A 68 -1.56 4.16 -4.58
C PHE A 68 -1.00 2.73 -4.67
N GLY A 69 -0.10 2.47 -5.63
CA GLY A 69 0.56 1.18 -5.79
C GLY A 69 1.41 0.79 -4.59
N GLU A 70 2.16 1.73 -4.01
CA GLU A 70 2.96 1.50 -2.80
C GLU A 70 2.08 1.17 -1.59
N MET A 71 1.05 1.97 -1.34
CA MET A 71 0.12 1.76 -0.22
C MET A 71 -0.61 0.42 -0.36
N LEU A 72 -1.07 0.10 -1.57
CA LEU A 72 -1.71 -1.18 -1.87
C LEU A 72 -0.77 -2.34 -1.57
N ARG A 73 0.51 -2.27 -1.97
CA ARG A 73 1.48 -3.34 -1.69
C ARG A 73 1.68 -3.56 -0.19
N HIS A 74 1.77 -2.49 0.60
CA HIS A 74 1.89 -2.60 2.06
C HIS A 74 0.66 -3.25 2.70
N LEU A 75 -0.54 -2.88 2.25
CA LEU A 75 -1.79 -3.47 2.73
C LEU A 75 -1.93 -4.94 2.32
N GLU A 76 -1.60 -5.30 1.09
CA GLU A 76 -1.58 -6.69 0.64
C GLU A 76 -0.60 -7.53 1.47
N ASN A 77 0.60 -6.99 1.75
CA ASN A 77 1.58 -7.68 2.59
C ASN A 77 1.07 -7.87 4.02
N ARG A 78 0.43 -6.84 4.59
CA ARG A 78 -0.16 -6.91 5.94
C ARG A 78 -1.22 -8.01 6.00
N LEU A 79 -2.13 -8.09 5.03
CA LEU A 79 -3.13 -9.16 4.95
C LEU A 79 -2.51 -10.54 4.91
N ARG A 80 -1.50 -10.75 4.04
CA ARG A 80 -0.82 -12.05 3.91
C ARG A 80 -0.09 -12.44 5.19
N VAL A 81 0.64 -11.51 5.80
CA VAL A 81 1.37 -11.76 7.06
C VAL A 81 0.40 -12.08 8.20
N THR A 82 -0.72 -11.35 8.32
CA THR A 82 -1.75 -11.65 9.32
C THR A 82 -2.37 -13.03 9.10
N ASP A 83 -2.71 -13.40 7.87
CA ASP A 83 -3.22 -14.74 7.53
C ASP A 83 -2.19 -15.83 7.86
N ASP A 84 -0.93 -15.63 7.46
CA ASP A 84 0.15 -16.57 7.72
C ASP A 84 0.36 -16.78 9.23
N ILE A 85 0.41 -15.71 10.03
CA ILE A 85 0.53 -15.80 11.50
C ILE A 85 -0.68 -16.51 12.12
N THR A 86 -1.88 -16.25 11.60
CA THR A 86 -3.12 -16.88 12.09
C THR A 86 -3.12 -18.38 11.82
N ARG A 87 -2.62 -18.80 10.66
CA ARG A 87 -2.53 -20.20 10.26
C ARG A 87 -1.33 -20.93 10.89
N HIS A 88 -0.27 -20.18 11.18
CA HIS A 88 1.02 -20.68 11.66
C HIS A 88 1.53 -19.83 12.83
N PRO A 89 0.90 -19.92 14.02
CA PRO A 89 1.30 -19.13 15.19
C PRO A 89 2.73 -19.43 15.67
N GLU A 90 3.32 -20.55 15.28
CA GLU A 90 4.73 -20.90 15.49
C GLU A 90 5.71 -19.88 14.88
N ILE A 91 5.30 -19.13 13.86
CA ILE A 91 6.11 -18.05 13.26
C ILE A 91 6.58 -17.05 14.32
N LEU A 92 5.72 -16.74 15.29
CA LEU A 92 6.02 -15.77 16.35
C LEU A 92 6.98 -16.29 17.42
N GLN A 93 7.29 -17.60 17.42
CA GLN A 93 8.15 -18.23 18.42
C GLN A 93 9.63 -18.25 17.99
N VAL A 94 9.92 -17.90 16.73
CA VAL A 94 11.28 -17.88 16.21
C VAL A 94 12.05 -16.71 16.81
N LYS A 95 13.11 -17.03 17.57
CA LYS A 95 14.03 -16.00 18.09
C LYS A 95 14.78 -15.36 16.93
N ILE A 96 14.55 -14.07 16.71
CA ILE A 96 15.34 -13.27 15.78
C ILE A 96 16.70 -13.02 16.44
N GLY A 97 17.78 -13.52 15.81
CA GLY A 97 19.13 -13.34 16.30
C GLY A 97 19.46 -11.85 16.41
N SER A 98 19.91 -11.42 17.59
CA SER A 98 20.46 -10.07 17.79
C SER A 98 21.59 -9.86 16.79
N ARG A 99 21.46 -8.85 15.92
CA ARG A 99 22.57 -8.41 15.07
C ARG A 99 23.61 -7.78 16.00
N SER A 100 24.64 -8.54 16.35
CA SER A 100 25.84 -7.98 16.98
C SER A 100 26.35 -6.87 16.06
N SER A 101 26.25 -5.62 16.53
CA SER A 101 26.93 -4.47 15.94
C SER A 101 28.35 -4.41 16.47
#